data_AF-L8WFP9-F1
#
_entry.id   AF-L8WFP9-F1
#
_cell.length_a   1.000
_cell.length_b   1.000
_cell.length_c   1.000
_cell.angle_alpha   90.00
_cell.angle_beta   90.00
_cell.angle_gamma   90.00
#
_symmetry.space_group_name_H-M   'P 1'
#
loop_
_entity.id
_entity.type
_entity.pdbx_description
1 polymer ?
#
loop_
_entity_poly.entity_id
_entity_poly.type
_entity_poly.pdbx_seq_one_letter_code
_entity_poly.pdbx_strand_id
1 'polypeptide(L)'
;MDVKIEYSHATRWQAEQLFRLFYPAEPNSEKEIMDNYAEEYADTIPPGKFSVAHLQGYLMRYKGQPKEAAKGAKEWIEGELAKLGQ
;
A
#
# COMPACT_ATOMS: atom_id res chain seq x y z
N MET A 1 -21.90 18.41 6.16
CA MET A 1 -22.06 17.10 5.48
C MET A 1 -20.81 16.31 5.80
N ASP A 2 -20.77 15.75 7.00
CA ASP A 2 -19.66 14.95 7.48
C ASP A 2 -19.85 13.55 6.93
N VAL A 3 -19.32 13.32 5.72
CA VAL A 3 -19.24 11.98 5.16
C VAL A 3 -18.26 11.22 6.04
N LYS A 4 -18.79 10.55 7.07
CA LYS A 4 -18.10 9.45 7.75
C LYS A 4 -18.00 8.34 6.73
N ILE A 5 -17.00 8.41 5.88
CA ILE A 5 -16.64 7.27 5.05
C ILE A 5 -16.13 6.24 6.05
N GLU A 6 -16.93 5.21 6.29
CA GLU A 6 -16.49 3.97 6.93
C GLU A 6 -15.44 3.33 5.99
N TYR A 7 -14.22 3.88 5.99
CA TYR A 7 -13.03 3.29 5.37
C TYR A 7 -12.58 2.09 6.20
N SER A 8 -13.50 1.17 6.48
CA SER A 8 -13.23 0.12 7.46
C SER A 8 -12.20 -0.86 6.93
N HIS A 9 -12.05 -1.07 5.63
CA HIS A 9 -11.08 -2.05 5.13
C HIS A 9 -10.42 -1.55 3.84
N ALA A 10 -9.10 -1.29 3.86
CA ALA A 10 -8.37 -1.02 2.63
C ALA A 10 -8.50 -2.25 1.73
N THR A 11 -9.14 -2.07 0.57
CA THR A 11 -9.24 -3.15 -0.43
C THR A 11 -7.93 -3.24 -1.21
N ARG A 12 -7.67 -4.41 -1.81
CA ARG A 12 -6.51 -4.63 -2.71
C ARG A 12 -6.36 -3.46 -3.70
N TRP A 13 -7.48 -3.13 -4.36
CA TRP A 13 -7.55 -2.02 -5.29
C TRP A 13 -7.16 -0.66 -4.69
N GLN A 14 -7.59 -0.35 -3.47
CA GLN A 14 -7.21 0.90 -2.81
C GLN A 14 -5.70 0.95 -2.49
N ALA A 15 -5.10 -0.17 -2.10
CA ALA A 15 -3.66 -0.26 -1.87
C ALA A 15 -2.88 -0.03 -3.18
N GLU A 16 -3.32 -0.63 -4.29
CA GLU A 16 -2.72 -0.42 -5.61
C GLU A 16 -2.81 1.05 -6.04
N GLN A 17 -3.99 1.68 -5.89
CA GLN A 17 -4.17 3.08 -6.26
C GLN A 17 -3.33 4.01 -5.38
N LEU A 18 -3.23 3.73 -4.09
CA LEU A 18 -2.41 4.51 -3.16
C LEU A 18 -0.93 4.45 -3.57
N PHE A 19 -0.45 3.28 -3.97
CA PHE A 19 0.91 3.10 -4.46
C PHE A 19 1.16 3.91 -5.74
N ARG A 20 0.24 3.83 -6.72
CA ARG A 20 0.31 4.63 -7.97
C ARG A 20 0.28 6.13 -7.72
N LEU A 21 -0.45 6.60 -6.71
CA LEU A 21 -0.48 8.01 -6.31
C LEU A 21 0.84 8.49 -5.70
N PHE A 22 1.54 7.61 -4.96
CA PHE A 22 2.83 7.92 -4.35
C PHE A 22 4.01 7.86 -5.34
N TYR A 23 3.93 6.95 -6.31
CA TYR A 23 4.95 6.76 -7.34
C TYR A 23 4.32 6.96 -8.72
N PRO A 24 4.25 8.21 -9.21
CA PRO A 24 3.78 8.47 -10.56
C PRO A 24 4.73 7.78 -11.56
N ALA A 25 4.22 6.75 -12.24
CA ALA A 25 4.99 6.05 -13.26
C ALA A 25 5.09 6.90 -14.52
N GLU A 26 6.30 7.07 -15.07
CA GLU A 26 6.47 7.67 -16.38
C GLU A 26 5.81 6.77 -17.45
N PRO A 27 5.00 7.35 -18.37
CA PRO A 27 4.18 6.59 -19.30
C PRO A 27 4.98 5.75 -20.32
N ASN A 28 6.29 5.96 -20.45
CA ASN A 28 7.09 5.39 -21.54
C ASN A 28 7.80 4.06 -21.23
N SER A 29 7.95 3.63 -19.97
CA SER A 29 8.58 2.32 -19.66
C SER A 29 8.33 1.78 -18.24
N GLU A 30 8.01 2.62 -17.28
CA GLU A 30 7.99 2.19 -15.86
C GLU A 30 6.61 1.75 -15.39
N LYS A 31 5.55 2.03 -16.16
CA LYS A 31 4.16 1.71 -15.80
C LYS A 31 3.97 0.22 -15.46
N GLU A 32 4.48 -0.69 -16.28
CA GLU A 32 4.35 -2.14 -16.03
C GLU A 32 5.10 -2.57 -14.76
N ILE A 33 6.26 -1.98 -14.50
CA ILE A 33 7.06 -2.30 -13.31
C ILE A 33 6.32 -1.80 -12.04
N MET A 34 5.78 -0.59 -12.10
CA MET A 34 4.99 -0.02 -11.00
C MET A 34 3.70 -0.81 -10.76
N ASP A 35 3.04 -1.30 -11.81
CA ASP A 35 1.85 -2.14 -11.68
C ASP A 35 2.16 -3.47 -10.98
N ASN A 36 3.27 -4.13 -11.35
CA ASN A 36 3.73 -5.34 -10.66
C ASN A 36 4.02 -5.07 -9.17
N TYR A 37 4.69 -3.95 -8.85
CA TYR A 37 4.96 -3.57 -7.46
C TYR A 37 3.68 -3.23 -6.70
N ALA A 38 2.72 -2.56 -7.34
CA ALA A 38 1.44 -2.25 -6.74
C ALA A 38 0.62 -3.53 -6.46
N GLU A 39 0.62 -4.50 -7.38
CA GLU A 39 -0.02 -5.80 -7.17
C GLU A 39 0.64 -6.58 -6.03
N GLU A 40 1.98 -6.65 -6.00
CA GLU A 40 2.74 -7.34 -4.94
C GLU A 40 2.51 -6.70 -3.57
N TYR A 41 2.48 -5.35 -3.54
CA TYR A 41 2.11 -4.58 -2.35
C TYR A 41 0.68 -4.87 -1.90
N ALA A 42 -0.28 -4.94 -2.83
CA ALA A 42 -1.67 -5.14 -2.49
C ALA A 42 -1.99 -6.59 -2.10
N ASP A 43 -1.28 -7.57 -2.65
CA ASP A 43 -1.39 -9.00 -2.29
C ASP A 43 -0.88 -9.26 -0.87
N THR A 44 0.14 -8.51 -0.44
CA THR A 44 0.67 -8.58 0.94
C THR A 44 -0.24 -7.93 1.97
N ILE A 45 -1.25 -7.15 1.57
CA ILE A 45 -2.17 -6.47 2.47
C ILE A 45 -3.44 -7.29 2.65
N PRO A 46 -3.68 -7.88 3.83
CA PRO A 46 -4.90 -8.61 4.08
C PRO A 46 -6.11 -7.65 4.08
N PRO A 47 -7.17 -7.97 3.32
CA PRO A 47 -8.33 -7.11 3.20
C PRO A 47 -8.95 -6.91 4.58
N GLY A 48 -8.97 -5.66 5.00
CA GLY A 48 -9.59 -5.28 6.25
C GLY A 48 -8.81 -5.44 7.54
N LYS A 49 -7.51 -5.70 7.43
CA LYS A 49 -6.61 -5.58 8.60
C LYS A 49 -5.99 -4.20 8.71
N PHE A 50 -5.87 -3.49 7.60
CA PHE A 50 -5.21 -2.19 7.54
C PHE A 50 -6.12 -1.14 6.93
N SER A 51 -6.05 0.07 7.48
CA SER A 51 -6.69 1.27 6.93
C SER A 51 -5.78 1.94 5.90
N VAL A 52 -6.36 2.68 4.95
CA VAL A 52 -5.61 3.45 3.94
C VAL A 52 -4.56 4.38 4.57
N ALA A 53 -4.86 5.00 5.72
CA ALA A 53 -3.92 5.86 6.43
C ALA A 53 -2.67 5.14 6.95
N HIS A 54 -2.80 3.88 7.38
CA HIS A 54 -1.65 3.05 7.81
C HIS A 54 -0.76 2.72 6.62
N LEU A 55 -1.36 2.28 5.51
CA LEU A 55 -0.66 2.01 4.26
C LEU A 55 0.05 3.28 3.76
N GLN A 56 -0.63 4.42 3.83
CA GLN A 56 -0.07 5.70 3.44
C GLN A 56 1.12 6.09 4.33
N GLY A 57 1.01 5.89 5.64
CA GLY A 57 2.10 6.14 6.58
C GLY A 57 3.33 5.26 6.31
N TYR A 58 3.12 4.02 5.87
CA TYR A 58 4.20 3.16 5.40
C TYR A 58 4.86 3.71 4.13
N LEU A 59 4.08 4.05 3.10
CA LEU A 59 4.61 4.59 1.85
C LEU A 59 5.36 5.93 2.04
N MET A 60 4.94 6.74 3.03
CA MET A 60 5.65 7.97 3.40
C MET A 60 7.07 7.72 3.92
N ARG A 61 7.39 6.52 4.40
CA ARG A 61 8.76 6.13 4.80
C ARG A 61 9.66 5.79 3.61
N TYR A 62 9.08 5.35 2.49
CA TYR A 62 9.81 4.89 1.29
C TYR A 62 9.69 5.89 0.13
N LYS A 63 10.05 7.16 0.35
CA LYS A 63 9.91 8.21 -0.69
C LYS A 63 10.77 7.93 -1.93
N GLY A 64 10.11 7.83 -3.09
CA GLY A 64 10.79 7.61 -4.38
C GLY A 64 11.36 6.20 -4.59
N GLN A 65 11.05 5.23 -3.73
CA GLN A 65 11.57 3.87 -3.80
C GLN A 65 10.44 2.82 -3.86
N PRO A 66 9.78 2.65 -5.01
CA PRO A 66 8.66 1.71 -5.16
C PRO A 66 9.08 0.25 -4.95
N LYS A 67 10.26 -0.13 -5.44
CA LYS A 67 10.80 -1.48 -5.30
C LYS A 67 11.02 -1.88 -3.83
N GLU A 68 11.57 -0.96 -3.03
CA GLU A 68 11.79 -1.18 -1.60
C GLU A 68 10.45 -1.21 -0.85
N ALA A 69 9.53 -0.31 -1.22
CA ALA A 69 8.20 -0.28 -0.64
C ALA A 69 7.45 -1.60 -0.85
N ALA A 70 7.44 -2.16 -2.07
CA ALA A 70 6.78 -3.43 -2.36
C ALA A 70 7.43 -4.61 -1.63
N LYS A 71 8.76 -4.75 -1.69
CA LYS A 71 9.47 -5.84 -0.98
C LYS A 71 9.32 -5.76 0.53
N GLY A 72 9.52 -4.57 1.11
CA GLY A 72 9.44 -4.35 2.55
C GLY A 72 8.02 -4.38 3.09
N ALA A 73 6.99 -4.29 2.23
CA ALA A 73 5.61 -4.25 2.68
C ALA A 73 5.20 -5.55 3.35
N LYS A 74 5.66 -6.68 2.81
CA LYS A 74 5.44 -7.99 3.41
C LYS A 74 5.97 -8.05 4.85
N GLU A 75 7.25 -7.73 5.03
CA GLU A 75 7.91 -7.74 6.34
C GLU A 75 7.26 -6.74 7.32
N TRP A 76 6.87 -5.57 6.82
CA TRP A 76 6.19 -4.56 7.61
C TRP A 76 4.79 -5.02 8.06
N ILE A 77 3.98 -5.58 7.14
CA ILE A 77 2.65 -6.11 7.45
C ILE A 77 2.77 -7.23 8.50
N GLU A 78 3.72 -8.15 8.34
CA GLU A 78 3.95 -9.23 9.31
C GLU A 78 4.31 -8.67 10.71
N GLY A 79 5.17 -7.66 10.76
CA GLY A 79 5.53 -6.98 12.00
C GLY A 79 4.38 -6.21 12.65
N GLU A 80 3.53 -5.55 11.86
CA GLU A 80 2.37 -4.82 12.38
C GLU A 80 1.24 -5.78 12.80
N LEU A 81 1.00 -6.86 12.06
CA LEU A 81 0.06 -7.92 12.44
C LEU A 81 0.45 -8.58 13.76
N ALA A 82 1.75 -8.81 13.98
CA ALA A 82 2.25 -9.35 15.24
C ALA A 82 1.98 -8.42 16.44
N LYS A 83 2.00 -7.09 16.23
CA LYS A 83 1.65 -6.10 17.27
C LYS A 83 0.15 -5.98 17.50
N LEU A 84 -0.65 -6.10 16.45
CA LEU A 84 -2.12 -5.99 16.51
C LEU A 84 -2.78 -7.22 17.16
N GLY A 85 -2.10 -8.37 17.17
CA GLY A 85 -2.58 -9.61 17.78
C GLY A 85 -2.20 -9.82 19.25
N GLN A 86 -1.63 -8.81 19.94
CA GLN A 86 -1.21 -8.89 21.34
C GLN A 86 -2.13 -8.12 22.27
#